data_AF-A0A2Z5JCG2-F1
#
_entry.id   AF-A0A2Z5JCG2-F1
#
_cell.length_a   1.000
_cell.length_b   1.000
_cell.length_c   1.000
_cell.angle_alpha   90.00
_cell.angle_beta   90.00
_cell.angle_gamma   90.00
#
_symmetry.space_group_name_H-M   'P 1'
#
loop_
_entity.id
_entity.type
_entity.pdbx_description
1 polymer ?
#
loop_
_entity_poly.entity_id
_entity_poly.type
_entity_poly.pdbx_seq_one_letter_code
_entity_poly.pdbx_strand_id
1 'polypeptide(L)'
;MARPSLRGVVAAATSLLALAATSLVAGPAVAATGEAGPCALPRTEVHHSLGVGDWNDAYPRPDHSLDAVMVFLSFPDHHPTYTPKELVADHFPATTQFFQRASYGKFTLRPHPLRQWIQMPKASDWYGMQRDWNNERRSVYLRDAIAVADPKVDFSRFAIVYLVADPDAPGVDSDATKVVNFDQPLHADGTDIRRVVTVFEQHPPDHNVLAHETGHVFDLPDLYHRPSDGKGDWDTYVGDWDVMGSQFGLAPDFLGWHKWKLGWLDRRQVVCVQRSRDITLESIAAVPAPGASIGTRLAVIRTGEGSAVVIEARSATGNDRTTCTEGVLLYRVRNETPSGGGPVQVIDTHPRTDACWDLSVYAPLADAPLGVGETYSIPGAHARVEVAGRTPSGAWTVRITTGT
;
A
#
# COMPACT_ATOMS: atom_id res chain seq x y z
N MET A 1 46.63 -44.94 -39.73
CA MET A 1 45.77 -43.95 -39.03
C MET A 1 44.59 -43.64 -39.93
N ALA A 2 43.38 -44.06 -39.54
CA ALA A 2 42.18 -43.89 -40.36
C ALA A 2 41.70 -42.43 -40.33
N ARG A 3 41.50 -41.83 -41.52
CA ARG A 3 40.91 -40.49 -41.66
C ARG A 3 39.43 -40.55 -41.24
N PRO A 4 38.94 -39.65 -40.38
CA PRO A 4 37.54 -39.65 -39.98
C PRO A 4 36.66 -39.35 -41.20
N SER A 5 35.57 -40.11 -41.34
CA SER A 5 34.63 -39.94 -42.45
C SER A 5 33.87 -38.61 -42.32
N LEU A 6 33.51 -38.00 -43.46
CA LEU A 6 32.73 -36.75 -43.50
C LEU A 6 31.45 -36.84 -42.64
N ARG A 7 30.86 -38.03 -42.51
CA ARG A 7 29.67 -38.26 -41.67
C ARG A 7 29.95 -38.14 -40.17
N GLY A 8 31.14 -38.51 -39.71
CA GLY A 8 31.55 -38.33 -38.31
C GLY A 8 31.83 -36.87 -37.95
N VAL A 9 32.35 -36.08 -38.91
CA VAL A 9 32.58 -34.65 -38.73
C VAL A 9 31.26 -33.87 -38.68
N VAL A 10 30.29 -34.23 -39.52
CA VAL A 10 28.97 -33.61 -39.52
C VAL A 10 28.19 -33.95 -38.25
N ALA A 11 28.24 -35.19 -37.76
CA ALA A 11 27.57 -35.61 -36.52
C ALA A 11 28.18 -34.97 -35.25
N ALA A 12 29.49 -34.72 -35.23
CA ALA A 12 30.15 -33.98 -34.16
C ALA A 12 29.79 -32.48 -34.18
N ALA A 13 29.68 -31.88 -35.38
CA ALA A 13 29.28 -30.49 -35.53
C ALA A 13 27.82 -30.24 -35.14
N THR A 14 26.88 -31.14 -35.48
CA THR A 14 25.48 -31.04 -35.03
C THR A 14 25.33 -31.29 -33.54
N SER A 15 26.12 -32.20 -32.95
CA SER A 15 26.12 -32.42 -31.49
C SER A 15 26.70 -31.24 -30.72
N LEU A 16 27.74 -30.57 -31.23
CA LEU A 16 28.26 -29.32 -30.62
C LEU A 16 27.28 -28.15 -30.77
N LEU A 17 26.57 -28.03 -31.90
CA LEU A 17 25.53 -27.01 -32.09
C LEU A 17 24.30 -27.27 -31.22
N ALA A 18 23.95 -28.54 -30.97
CA ALA A 18 22.88 -28.91 -30.04
C ALA A 18 23.27 -28.67 -28.57
N LEU A 19 24.54 -28.86 -28.19
CA LEU A 19 25.03 -28.46 -26.85
C LEU A 19 25.12 -26.94 -26.69
N ALA A 20 25.50 -26.19 -27.73
CA ALA A 20 25.47 -24.71 -27.69
C ALA A 20 24.03 -24.17 -27.64
N ALA A 21 23.07 -24.82 -28.30
CA ALA A 21 21.65 -24.43 -28.27
C ALA A 21 20.95 -24.77 -26.94
N THR A 22 21.45 -25.77 -26.19
CA THR A 22 20.92 -26.14 -24.86
C THR A 22 21.62 -25.45 -23.69
N SER A 23 22.77 -24.80 -23.93
CA SER A 23 23.47 -23.98 -22.93
C SER A 23 23.23 -22.47 -23.07
N LEU A 24 22.42 -22.05 -24.05
CA LEU A 24 21.99 -20.66 -24.27
C LEU A 24 20.51 -20.40 -23.95
N VAL A 25 19.79 -21.38 -23.39
CA VAL A 25 18.54 -21.08 -22.66
C VAL A 25 18.92 -20.59 -21.27
N ALA A 26 19.60 -19.44 -21.22
CA ALA A 26 19.28 -18.50 -20.16
C ALA A 26 17.80 -18.18 -20.37
N GLY A 27 16.92 -18.82 -19.57
CA GLY A 27 15.56 -18.34 -19.41
C GLY A 27 15.59 -16.82 -19.19
N PRO A 28 14.54 -16.07 -19.57
CA PRO A 28 14.58 -14.61 -19.62
C PRO A 28 15.24 -14.13 -18.34
N ALA A 29 16.47 -13.60 -18.49
CA ALA A 29 17.22 -13.06 -17.38
C ALA A 29 16.28 -12.07 -16.72
N VAL A 30 15.95 -12.35 -15.44
CA VAL A 30 15.23 -11.49 -14.50
C VAL A 30 15.34 -10.07 -15.01
N ALA A 31 14.23 -9.52 -15.53
CA ALA A 31 14.23 -8.19 -16.11
C ALA A 31 15.00 -7.28 -15.17
N ALA A 32 16.09 -6.69 -15.68
CA ALA A 32 17.03 -5.93 -14.88
C ALA A 32 16.22 -4.99 -13.99
N THR A 33 16.38 -5.11 -12.67
CA THR A 33 15.56 -4.42 -11.66
C THR A 33 15.79 -2.91 -11.59
N GLY A 34 16.20 -2.30 -12.72
CA GLY A 34 16.31 -0.86 -12.94
C GLY A 34 17.06 -0.12 -11.83
N GLU A 35 16.60 1.11 -11.60
CA GLU A 35 17.08 1.95 -10.50
C GLU A 35 16.72 1.39 -9.11
N ALA A 36 15.68 0.56 -9.01
CA ALA A 36 15.21 -0.03 -7.76
C ALA A 36 16.24 -1.01 -7.15
N GLY A 37 17.03 -1.71 -7.97
CA GLY A 37 18.15 -2.52 -7.50
C GLY A 37 17.80 -3.98 -7.19
N PRO A 38 18.77 -4.79 -6.71
CA PRO A 38 18.77 -6.24 -6.92
C PRO A 38 17.75 -7.05 -6.10
N CYS A 39 17.12 -6.43 -5.09
CA CYS A 39 16.09 -7.06 -4.26
C CYS A 39 14.67 -6.55 -4.55
N ALA A 40 14.51 -5.67 -5.54
CA ALA A 40 13.21 -5.23 -6.00
C ALA A 40 12.44 -6.41 -6.62
N LEU A 41 11.14 -6.46 -6.36
CA LEU A 41 10.24 -7.38 -7.07
C LEU A 41 9.70 -6.67 -8.33
N PRO A 42 9.60 -7.38 -9.47
CA PRO A 42 9.02 -6.81 -10.68
C PRO A 42 7.53 -6.56 -10.49
N ARG A 43 6.98 -5.56 -11.20
CA ARG A 43 5.54 -5.40 -11.30
C ARG A 43 4.96 -6.55 -12.11
N THR A 44 3.76 -6.99 -11.74
CA THR A 44 2.99 -8.00 -12.46
C THR A 44 1.65 -7.41 -12.93
N GLU A 45 0.91 -8.18 -13.74
CA GLU A 45 -0.43 -7.78 -14.22
C GLU A 45 -1.51 -7.96 -13.16
N VAL A 46 -1.16 -8.45 -11.97
CA VAL A 46 -2.10 -8.58 -10.86
C VAL A 46 -2.54 -7.20 -10.38
N HIS A 47 -3.84 -7.05 -10.13
CA HIS A 47 -4.42 -5.81 -9.61
C HIS A 47 -3.73 -5.41 -8.29
N HIS A 48 -3.20 -4.18 -8.26
CA HIS A 48 -2.39 -3.64 -7.15
C HIS A 48 -1.14 -4.47 -6.82
N SER A 49 -0.42 -4.93 -7.85
CA SER A 49 0.86 -5.64 -7.69
C SER A 49 1.86 -4.88 -6.80
N LEU A 50 2.48 -5.58 -5.85
CA LEU A 50 3.54 -5.05 -4.98
C LEU A 50 4.94 -4.99 -5.61
N GLY A 51 5.04 -5.01 -6.95
CA GLY A 51 6.31 -4.70 -7.61
C GLY A 51 6.72 -3.24 -7.42
N VAL A 52 8.04 -3.01 -7.33
CA VAL A 52 8.64 -1.68 -7.06
C VAL A 52 9.56 -1.17 -8.19
N GLY A 53 9.68 -1.95 -9.28
CA GLY A 53 10.59 -1.66 -10.39
C GLY A 53 10.09 -0.60 -11.38
N ASP A 54 8.77 -0.53 -11.60
CA ASP A 54 8.13 0.38 -12.57
C ASP A 54 6.81 0.92 -12.00
N TRP A 55 6.45 2.15 -12.37
CA TRP A 55 5.19 2.76 -11.96
C TRP A 55 4.06 2.41 -12.94
N ASN A 56 2.85 2.21 -12.41
CA ASN A 56 1.66 2.02 -13.21
C ASN A 56 1.06 3.38 -13.61
N ASP A 57 1.34 3.84 -14.84
CA ASP A 57 0.89 5.16 -15.32
C ASP A 57 -0.64 5.32 -15.43
N ALA A 58 -1.42 4.24 -15.21
CA ALA A 58 -2.85 4.36 -14.99
C ALA A 58 -3.20 5.07 -13.67
N TYR A 59 -2.27 5.18 -12.72
CA TYR A 59 -2.44 5.79 -11.40
C TYR A 59 -1.59 7.07 -11.27
N PRO A 60 -2.11 8.13 -10.62
CA PRO A 60 -1.32 9.33 -10.35
C PRO A 60 -0.15 9.01 -9.40
N ARG A 61 1.02 9.61 -9.67
CA ARG A 61 2.21 9.45 -8.82
C ARG A 61 2.14 10.42 -7.62
N PRO A 62 2.26 9.94 -6.37
CA PRO A 62 2.29 10.81 -5.20
C PRO A 62 3.72 11.30 -4.89
N ASP A 63 4.40 11.93 -5.85
CA ASP A 63 5.77 12.45 -5.71
C ASP A 63 5.85 13.99 -5.68
N HIS A 64 4.69 14.65 -5.70
CA HIS A 64 4.53 16.10 -5.60
C HIS A 64 3.18 16.44 -4.96
N SER A 65 2.83 17.72 -4.87
CA SER A 65 1.49 18.08 -4.38
C SER A 65 0.40 17.71 -5.40
N LEU A 66 -0.62 16.98 -4.98
CA LEU A 66 -1.79 16.67 -5.80
C LEU A 66 -3.03 17.36 -5.23
N ASP A 67 -3.77 18.04 -6.11
CA ASP A 67 -5.03 18.68 -5.78
C ASP A 67 -6.19 17.68 -5.90
N ALA A 68 -7.03 17.64 -4.87
CA ALA A 68 -8.16 16.74 -4.75
C ALA A 68 -9.45 17.52 -4.51
N VAL A 69 -10.44 17.37 -5.38
CA VAL A 69 -11.76 17.99 -5.19
C VAL A 69 -12.62 17.13 -4.27
N MET A 70 -13.35 17.76 -3.35
CA MET A 70 -14.40 17.10 -2.57
C MET A 70 -15.76 17.65 -2.99
N VAL A 71 -16.59 16.79 -3.57
CA VAL A 71 -17.95 17.09 -4.02
C VAL A 71 -18.94 16.51 -3.02
N PHE A 72 -19.79 17.36 -2.44
CA PHE A 72 -20.77 16.96 -1.43
C PHE A 72 -22.13 16.75 -2.08
N LEU A 73 -22.69 15.55 -1.92
CA LEU A 73 -23.86 15.08 -2.64
C LEU A 73 -25.03 14.86 -1.69
N SER A 74 -26.10 15.64 -1.89
CA SER A 74 -27.36 15.48 -1.16
C SER A 74 -28.39 14.76 -2.02
N PHE A 75 -29.47 14.27 -1.42
CA PHE A 75 -30.48 13.48 -2.13
C PHE A 75 -31.90 14.07 -1.95
N PRO A 76 -32.84 13.88 -2.90
CA PRO A 76 -34.20 14.42 -2.78
C PRO A 76 -35.03 13.90 -1.61
N ASP A 77 -34.68 12.74 -1.06
CA ASP A 77 -35.33 12.06 0.06
C ASP A 77 -34.77 12.46 1.43
N HIS A 78 -33.70 13.25 1.48
CA HIS A 78 -33.08 13.66 2.75
C HIS A 78 -32.56 15.10 2.69
N HIS A 79 -32.66 15.81 3.83
CA HIS A 79 -32.08 17.15 3.98
C HIS A 79 -30.84 17.05 4.86
N PRO A 80 -29.63 17.37 4.35
CA PRO A 80 -28.41 17.24 5.12
C PRO A 80 -28.46 18.03 6.42
N THR A 81 -28.11 17.36 7.52
CA THR A 81 -28.01 17.92 8.87
C THR A 81 -26.67 18.63 9.08
N TYR A 82 -25.62 18.14 8.41
CA TYR A 82 -24.25 18.67 8.47
C TYR A 82 -23.93 19.55 7.26
N THR A 83 -23.03 20.51 7.48
CA THR A 83 -22.46 21.33 6.41
C THR A 83 -21.24 20.64 5.79
N PRO A 84 -20.92 20.91 4.51
CA PRO A 84 -19.67 20.44 3.90
C PRO A 84 -18.42 20.79 4.71
N LYS A 85 -18.43 21.95 5.38
CA LYS A 85 -17.30 22.39 6.22
C LYS A 85 -17.09 21.47 7.43
N GLU A 86 -18.15 20.97 8.04
CA GLU A 86 -18.07 20.04 9.17
C GLU A 86 -17.49 18.70 8.70
N LEU A 87 -18.00 18.15 7.60
CA LEU A 87 -17.48 16.89 7.04
C LEU A 87 -16.02 17.00 6.56
N VAL A 88 -15.58 18.16 6.06
CA VAL A 88 -14.17 18.40 5.75
C VAL A 88 -13.30 18.36 7.00
N ALA A 89 -13.79 18.90 8.12
CA ALA A 89 -13.02 19.00 9.36
C ALA A 89 -12.77 17.62 10.00
N ASP A 90 -13.57 16.63 9.66
CA ASP A 90 -13.36 15.24 10.09
C ASP A 90 -12.09 14.62 9.49
N HIS A 91 -11.76 14.98 8.26
CA HIS A 91 -10.64 14.39 7.52
C HIS A 91 -9.41 15.30 7.45
N PHE A 92 -9.62 16.62 7.36
CA PHE A 92 -8.54 17.58 7.12
C PHE A 92 -8.35 18.53 8.31
N PRO A 93 -7.09 18.78 8.74
CA PRO A 93 -5.83 18.51 8.04
C PRO A 93 -5.20 17.12 8.31
N ALA A 94 -5.87 16.24 9.06
CA ALA A 94 -5.29 14.96 9.51
C ALA A 94 -4.76 14.10 8.35
N THR A 95 -5.55 13.89 7.29
CA THR A 95 -5.15 13.11 6.11
C THR A 95 -3.98 13.75 5.36
N THR A 96 -3.98 15.08 5.17
CA THR A 96 -2.83 15.78 4.56
C THR A 96 -1.56 15.55 5.36
N GLN A 97 -1.62 15.69 6.69
CA GLN A 97 -0.46 15.51 7.55
C GLN A 97 -0.01 14.04 7.61
N PHE A 98 -0.93 13.07 7.55
CA PHE A 98 -0.61 11.65 7.46
C PHE A 98 0.32 11.37 6.27
N PHE A 99 -0.07 11.84 5.09
CA PHE A 99 0.70 11.68 3.86
C PHE A 99 2.02 12.47 3.87
N GLN A 100 2.03 13.67 4.43
CA GLN A 100 3.28 14.44 4.58
C GLN A 100 4.29 13.72 5.47
N ARG A 101 3.86 13.13 6.59
CA ARG A 101 4.72 12.32 7.46
C ARG A 101 5.18 11.04 6.76
N ALA A 102 4.24 10.29 6.18
CA ALA A 102 4.53 9.01 5.53
C ALA A 102 5.52 9.13 4.37
N SER A 103 5.41 10.21 3.59
CA SER A 103 6.25 10.49 2.42
C SER A 103 7.54 11.25 2.72
N TYR A 104 7.83 11.54 3.99
CA TYR A 104 8.96 12.38 4.40
C TYR A 104 8.94 13.76 3.72
N GLY A 105 7.74 14.31 3.50
CA GLY A 105 7.51 15.60 2.86
C GLY A 105 7.52 15.59 1.33
N LYS A 106 7.74 14.45 0.67
CA LYS A 106 7.72 14.34 -0.80
C LYS A 106 6.32 14.53 -1.40
N PHE A 107 5.27 14.16 -0.65
CA PHE A 107 3.89 14.22 -1.10
C PHE A 107 3.06 15.19 -0.24
N THR A 108 2.11 15.88 -0.85
CA THR A 108 1.10 16.67 -0.12
C THR A 108 -0.25 16.58 -0.83
N LEU A 109 -1.23 16.00 -0.15
CA LEU A 109 -2.62 16.00 -0.58
C LEU A 109 -3.26 17.36 -0.25
N ARG A 110 -3.77 18.06 -1.27
CA ARG A 110 -4.40 19.39 -1.13
C ARG A 110 -5.91 19.30 -1.38
N PRO A 111 -6.76 19.39 -0.34
CA PRO A 111 -8.20 19.34 -0.53
C PRO A 111 -8.75 20.67 -1.08
N HIS A 112 -9.66 20.57 -2.05
CA HIS A 112 -10.47 21.66 -2.60
C HIS A 112 -11.95 21.33 -2.41
N PRO A 113 -12.49 21.50 -1.19
CA PRO A 113 -13.88 21.15 -0.92
C PRO A 113 -14.85 22.19 -1.49
N LEU A 114 -15.93 21.69 -2.09
CA LEU A 114 -17.07 22.54 -2.40
C LEU A 114 -17.77 23.00 -1.11
N ARG A 115 -18.29 24.23 -1.14
CA ARG A 115 -18.95 24.84 0.02
C ARG A 115 -20.44 24.51 0.12
N GLN A 116 -21.00 23.88 -0.90
CA GLN A 116 -22.43 23.61 -1.03
C GLN A 116 -22.67 22.15 -1.37
N TRP A 117 -23.80 21.64 -0.92
CA TRP A 117 -24.36 20.39 -1.39
C TRP A 117 -24.81 20.50 -2.84
N ILE A 118 -24.54 19.48 -3.64
CA ILE A 118 -25.07 19.31 -4.99
C ILE A 118 -26.12 18.20 -4.92
N GLN A 119 -27.36 18.53 -5.26
CA GLN A 119 -28.45 17.57 -5.18
C GLN A 119 -28.38 16.55 -6.32
N MET A 120 -28.36 15.28 -5.96
CA MET A 120 -28.45 14.14 -6.87
C MET A 120 -29.85 14.05 -7.50
N PRO A 121 -29.99 13.53 -8.72
CA PRO A 121 -31.27 13.51 -9.42
C PRO A 121 -32.26 12.45 -8.90
N LYS A 122 -31.84 11.55 -8.00
CA LYS A 122 -32.64 10.44 -7.48
C LYS A 122 -32.43 10.31 -5.97
N ALA A 123 -33.41 9.70 -5.30
CA ALA A 123 -33.35 9.37 -3.88
C ALA A 123 -32.15 8.47 -3.55
N SER A 124 -31.60 8.60 -2.35
CA SER A 124 -30.49 7.79 -1.86
C SER A 124 -30.79 6.28 -1.92
N ASP A 125 -31.99 5.88 -1.50
CA ASP A 125 -32.47 4.48 -1.52
C ASP A 125 -32.51 3.87 -2.93
N TRP A 126 -32.71 4.71 -3.95
CA TRP A 126 -32.72 4.24 -5.33
C TRP A 126 -31.33 3.80 -5.77
N TYR A 127 -30.30 4.56 -5.39
CA TYR A 127 -28.92 4.20 -5.70
C TYR A 127 -28.46 2.98 -4.90
N GLY A 128 -28.96 2.79 -3.67
CA GLY A 128 -28.63 1.64 -2.82
C GLY A 128 -27.14 1.52 -2.58
N MET A 129 -26.53 2.57 -2.01
CA MET A 129 -25.09 2.71 -1.77
C MET A 129 -24.69 1.84 -0.59
N GLN A 130 -24.54 0.53 -0.84
CA GLN A 130 -24.25 -0.50 0.16
C GLN A 130 -22.99 -1.32 -0.18
N ARG A 131 -22.47 -2.10 0.77
CA ARG A 131 -21.22 -2.88 0.57
C ARG A 131 -21.23 -3.76 -0.69
N ASP A 132 -22.26 -4.61 -0.84
CA ASP A 132 -22.51 -5.43 -2.04
C ASP A 132 -23.32 -4.65 -3.09
N TRP A 133 -22.75 -3.54 -3.55
CA TRP A 133 -23.42 -2.60 -4.46
C TRP A 133 -23.65 -3.20 -5.84
N ASN A 134 -24.90 -3.15 -6.33
CA ASN A 134 -25.22 -3.50 -7.70
C ASN A 134 -24.45 -2.63 -8.72
N ASN A 135 -23.77 -3.28 -9.67
CA ASN A 135 -22.90 -2.61 -10.66
C ASN A 135 -23.63 -1.57 -11.52
N GLU A 136 -24.87 -1.83 -11.92
CA GLU A 136 -25.65 -0.90 -12.75
C GLU A 136 -26.04 0.34 -11.94
N ARG A 137 -26.55 0.15 -10.71
CA ARG A 137 -26.90 1.27 -9.81
C ARG A 137 -25.68 2.12 -9.46
N ARG A 138 -24.54 1.49 -9.17
CA ARG A 138 -23.25 2.17 -8.95
C ARG A 138 -22.85 3.00 -10.16
N SER A 139 -22.94 2.44 -11.36
CA SER A 139 -22.60 3.15 -12.60
C SER A 139 -23.53 4.32 -12.89
N VAL A 140 -24.81 4.22 -12.51
CA VAL A 140 -25.75 5.36 -12.60
C VAL A 140 -25.40 6.42 -11.56
N TYR A 141 -25.18 6.05 -10.29
CA TYR A 141 -24.76 6.98 -9.24
C TYR A 141 -23.54 7.80 -9.67
N LEU A 142 -22.48 7.13 -10.15
CA LEU A 142 -21.23 7.78 -10.51
C LEU A 142 -21.40 8.73 -11.70
N ARG A 143 -22.16 8.33 -12.72
CA ARG A 143 -22.47 9.21 -13.87
C ARG A 143 -23.31 10.41 -13.45
N ASP A 144 -24.35 10.18 -12.66
CA ASP A 144 -25.24 11.25 -12.20
C ASP A 144 -24.47 12.25 -11.33
N ALA A 145 -23.60 11.76 -10.41
CA ALA A 145 -22.76 12.58 -9.55
C ALA A 145 -21.80 13.48 -10.35
N ILE A 146 -21.09 12.92 -11.32
CA ILE A 146 -20.21 13.71 -12.20
C ILE A 146 -21.03 14.71 -13.02
N ALA A 147 -22.15 14.29 -13.61
CA ALA A 147 -22.98 15.17 -14.45
C ALA A 147 -23.57 16.37 -13.70
N VAL A 148 -23.99 16.20 -12.43
CA VAL A 148 -24.49 17.33 -11.62
C VAL A 148 -23.36 18.23 -11.10
N ALA A 149 -22.14 17.70 -10.95
CA ALA A 149 -20.98 18.43 -10.45
C ALA A 149 -20.22 19.20 -11.54
N ASP A 150 -20.17 18.69 -12.77
CA ASP A 150 -19.44 19.24 -13.92
C ASP A 150 -19.73 20.74 -14.19
N PRO A 151 -20.97 21.25 -14.10
CA PRO A 151 -21.22 22.70 -14.25
C PRO A 151 -20.65 23.57 -13.12
N LYS A 152 -20.14 22.98 -12.04
CA LYS A 152 -19.63 23.65 -10.83
C LYS A 152 -18.15 23.36 -10.56
N VAL A 153 -17.59 22.34 -11.19
CA VAL A 153 -16.24 21.82 -10.96
C VAL A 153 -15.58 21.60 -12.30
N ASP A 154 -14.44 22.23 -12.52
CA ASP A 154 -13.54 21.90 -13.61
C ASP A 154 -12.65 20.72 -13.18
N PHE A 155 -13.04 19.50 -13.56
CA PHE A 155 -12.38 18.26 -13.19
C PHE A 155 -10.97 18.13 -13.76
N SER A 156 -10.64 18.85 -14.84
CA SER A 156 -9.29 18.84 -15.44
C SER A 156 -8.20 19.34 -14.47
N ARG A 157 -8.59 20.04 -13.41
CA ARG A 157 -7.69 20.63 -12.41
C ARG A 157 -7.34 19.70 -11.26
N PHE A 158 -7.97 18.54 -11.14
CA PHE A 158 -7.85 17.67 -9.98
C PHE A 158 -7.37 16.28 -10.38
N ALA A 159 -6.34 15.78 -9.68
CA ALA A 159 -5.86 14.42 -9.87
C ALA A 159 -6.72 13.39 -9.12
N ILE A 160 -7.50 13.85 -8.14
CA ILE A 160 -8.27 13.02 -7.23
C ILE A 160 -9.66 13.65 -7.05
N VAL A 161 -10.70 12.80 -7.09
CA VAL A 161 -12.10 13.20 -6.91
C VAL A 161 -12.68 12.41 -5.75
N TYR A 162 -13.07 13.10 -4.69
CA TYR A 162 -13.86 12.56 -3.59
C TYR A 162 -15.33 12.91 -3.80
N LEU A 163 -16.20 11.90 -3.84
CA LEU A 163 -17.64 12.04 -3.84
C LEU A 163 -18.16 11.72 -2.44
N VAL A 164 -18.49 12.76 -1.69
CA VAL A 164 -18.97 12.65 -0.30
C VAL A 164 -20.49 12.62 -0.31
N ALA A 165 -21.08 11.49 0.09
CA ALA A 165 -22.52 11.40 0.25
C ALA A 165 -22.95 12.00 1.60
N ASP A 166 -24.19 12.49 1.65
CA ASP A 166 -24.85 12.86 2.91
C ASP A 166 -24.89 11.66 3.89
N PRO A 167 -24.18 11.72 5.04
CA PRO A 167 -24.06 10.58 5.96
C PRO A 167 -25.39 10.07 6.52
N ASP A 168 -26.38 10.96 6.66
CA ASP A 168 -27.67 10.65 7.28
C ASP A 168 -28.74 10.25 6.25
N ALA A 169 -28.42 10.24 4.96
CA ALA A 169 -29.37 9.84 3.93
C ALA A 169 -29.66 8.32 4.01
N PRO A 170 -30.94 7.90 3.98
CA PRO A 170 -31.35 6.54 4.34
C PRO A 170 -30.75 5.43 3.47
N GLY A 171 -30.36 5.74 2.23
CA GLY A 171 -29.77 4.81 1.29
C GLY A 171 -28.24 4.78 1.27
N VAL A 172 -27.57 5.46 2.21
CA VAL A 172 -26.12 5.50 2.38
C VAL A 172 -25.70 4.54 3.50
N ASP A 173 -24.88 3.56 3.16
CA ASP A 173 -24.24 2.64 4.11
C ASP A 173 -22.82 3.11 4.40
N SER A 174 -22.52 3.42 5.66
CA SER A 174 -21.20 3.90 6.06
C SER A 174 -20.09 2.88 5.87
N ASP A 175 -20.42 1.59 5.84
CA ASP A 175 -19.45 0.51 5.65
C ASP A 175 -19.10 0.29 4.16
N ALA A 176 -19.63 1.14 3.26
CA ALA A 176 -19.49 1.02 1.81
C ALA A 176 -18.53 2.04 1.17
N THR A 177 -17.86 2.88 1.96
CA THR A 177 -16.75 3.72 1.50
C THR A 177 -15.70 2.88 0.78
N LYS A 178 -15.26 3.35 -0.39
CA LYS A 178 -14.24 2.67 -1.21
C LYS A 178 -13.73 3.54 -2.35
N VAL A 179 -12.59 3.16 -2.92
CA VAL A 179 -12.19 3.57 -4.28
C VAL A 179 -12.94 2.75 -5.32
N VAL A 180 -13.50 3.44 -6.32
CA VAL A 180 -14.09 2.82 -7.50
C VAL A 180 -13.24 3.13 -8.72
N ASN A 181 -12.62 2.10 -9.28
CA ASN A 181 -11.95 2.15 -10.58
C ASN A 181 -12.98 1.90 -11.69
N PHE A 182 -12.96 2.72 -12.75
CA PHE A 182 -13.85 2.53 -13.89
C PHE A 182 -13.20 1.65 -14.95
N ASP A 183 -13.95 0.66 -15.46
CA ASP A 183 -13.54 -0.11 -16.64
C ASP A 183 -13.44 0.78 -17.89
N GLN A 184 -14.34 1.78 -17.99
CA GLN A 184 -14.30 2.86 -18.97
C GLN A 184 -14.31 4.19 -18.23
N PRO A 185 -13.28 5.05 -18.40
CA PRO A 185 -13.23 6.34 -17.71
C PRO A 185 -14.49 7.17 -17.97
N LEU A 186 -14.95 7.88 -16.94
CA LEU A 186 -15.93 8.94 -17.14
C LEU A 186 -15.22 10.15 -17.76
N HIS A 187 -15.90 10.87 -18.64
CA HIS A 187 -15.33 12.03 -19.32
C HIS A 187 -16.05 13.30 -18.90
N ALA A 188 -15.28 14.28 -18.43
CA ALA A 188 -15.74 15.59 -17.98
C ALA A 188 -14.62 16.60 -18.25
N ASP A 189 -14.95 17.84 -18.62
CA ASP A 189 -13.97 18.92 -18.88
C ASP A 189 -12.78 18.55 -19.79
N GLY A 190 -12.99 17.67 -20.77
CA GLY A 190 -11.93 17.22 -21.68
C GLY A 190 -10.89 16.30 -21.04
N THR A 191 -11.14 15.77 -19.84
CA THR A 191 -10.26 14.83 -19.12
C THR A 191 -10.96 13.51 -18.81
N ASP A 192 -10.15 12.45 -18.65
CA ASP A 192 -10.62 11.14 -18.22
C ASP A 192 -10.56 11.02 -16.69
N ILE A 193 -11.73 10.88 -16.06
CA ILE A 193 -11.87 10.50 -14.67
C ILE A 193 -11.85 8.97 -14.60
N ARG A 194 -10.67 8.42 -14.31
CA ARG A 194 -10.42 6.96 -14.28
C ARG A 194 -10.86 6.29 -12.98
N ARG A 195 -10.96 7.08 -11.91
CA ARG A 195 -11.36 6.61 -10.59
C ARG A 195 -11.89 7.75 -9.74
N VAL A 196 -12.74 7.40 -8.80
CA VAL A 196 -13.18 8.30 -7.73
C VAL A 196 -13.12 7.56 -6.40
N VAL A 197 -13.05 8.32 -5.32
CA VAL A 197 -13.23 7.80 -3.97
C VAL A 197 -14.65 8.15 -3.54
N THR A 198 -15.48 7.14 -3.28
CA THR A 198 -16.81 7.34 -2.70
C THR A 198 -16.69 7.34 -1.19
N VAL A 199 -17.00 8.46 -0.55
CA VAL A 199 -16.92 8.67 0.90
C VAL A 199 -18.35 8.63 1.45
N PHE A 200 -18.71 7.50 2.05
CA PHE A 200 -20.06 7.22 2.59
C PHE A 200 -20.07 7.20 4.13
N GLU A 201 -18.97 7.62 4.73
CA GLU A 201 -18.72 7.57 6.16
C GLU A 201 -19.77 8.27 7.03
N GLN A 202 -19.93 7.75 8.24
CA GLN A 202 -20.62 8.42 9.34
C GLN A 202 -19.88 9.68 9.80
N HIS A 203 -20.57 10.52 10.58
CA HIS A 203 -19.98 11.71 11.22
C HIS A 203 -19.95 11.53 12.76
N PRO A 204 -18.76 11.43 13.40
CA PRO A 204 -17.43 11.43 12.80
C PRO A 204 -17.02 10.05 12.22
N PRO A 205 -16.17 10.04 11.19
CA PRO A 205 -15.66 8.84 10.52
C PRO A 205 -14.53 8.20 11.32
N ASP A 206 -14.08 7.04 10.85
CA ASP A 206 -12.84 6.45 11.32
C ASP A 206 -11.62 7.29 10.89
N HIS A 207 -10.67 7.48 11.81
CA HIS A 207 -9.60 8.48 11.69
C HIS A 207 -8.77 8.37 10.39
N ASN A 208 -8.52 7.14 9.90
CA ASN A 208 -7.63 6.89 8.77
C ASN A 208 -8.35 6.42 7.50
N VAL A 209 -9.68 6.38 7.46
CA VAL A 209 -10.41 5.84 6.30
C VAL A 209 -10.05 6.57 5.01
N LEU A 210 -10.02 7.91 5.02
CA LEU A 210 -9.66 8.65 3.82
C LEU A 210 -8.18 8.44 3.43
N ALA A 211 -7.29 8.18 4.38
CA ALA A 211 -5.90 7.85 4.10
C ALA A 211 -5.76 6.46 3.46
N HIS A 212 -6.50 5.47 3.97
CA HIS A 212 -6.63 4.13 3.40
C HIS A 212 -7.11 4.20 1.95
N GLU A 213 -8.26 4.83 1.72
CA GLU A 213 -8.85 4.94 0.38
C GLU A 213 -7.94 5.69 -0.60
N THR A 214 -7.30 6.75 -0.13
CA THR A 214 -6.34 7.49 -0.96
C THR A 214 -5.11 6.64 -1.29
N GLY A 215 -4.75 5.66 -0.47
CA GLY A 215 -3.71 4.66 -0.79
C GLY A 215 -4.02 3.88 -2.07
N HIS A 216 -5.27 3.45 -2.27
CA HIS A 216 -5.69 2.75 -3.50
C HIS A 216 -5.63 3.65 -4.75
N VAL A 217 -5.82 4.97 -4.59
CA VAL A 217 -5.62 5.95 -5.68
C VAL A 217 -4.18 5.92 -6.18
N PHE A 218 -3.22 5.45 -5.37
CA PHE A 218 -1.81 5.31 -5.71
C PHE A 218 -1.37 3.86 -5.93
N ASP A 219 -2.28 2.99 -6.34
CA ASP A 219 -2.01 1.59 -6.69
C ASP A 219 -1.58 0.70 -5.51
N LEU A 220 -1.97 1.03 -4.28
CA LEU A 220 -1.76 0.14 -3.12
C LEU A 220 -2.88 -0.90 -2.97
N PRO A 221 -2.56 -2.15 -2.60
CA PRO A 221 -3.56 -3.18 -2.33
C PRO A 221 -4.07 -3.10 -0.89
N ASP A 222 -5.28 -3.62 -0.68
CA ASP A 222 -5.73 -4.10 0.63
C ASP A 222 -4.85 -5.26 1.08
N LEU A 223 -4.37 -5.20 2.32
CA LEU A 223 -3.51 -6.23 2.89
C LEU A 223 -4.25 -7.29 3.71
N TYR A 224 -5.51 -7.03 4.07
CA TYR A 224 -6.32 -8.02 4.77
C TYR A 224 -6.51 -9.29 3.94
N HIS A 225 -6.77 -10.41 4.62
CA HIS A 225 -7.16 -11.65 3.98
C HIS A 225 -8.67 -11.82 4.12
N ARG A 226 -9.41 -11.68 3.02
CA ARG A 226 -10.86 -11.91 3.04
C ARG A 226 -11.14 -13.40 3.26
N PRO A 227 -11.76 -13.82 4.38
CA PRO A 227 -12.08 -15.21 4.63
C PRO A 227 -13.09 -15.71 3.60
N SER A 228 -12.92 -16.96 3.14
CA SER A 228 -13.81 -17.56 2.14
C SER A 228 -15.25 -17.79 2.64
N ASP A 229 -15.47 -17.81 3.96
CA ASP A 229 -16.77 -18.02 4.60
C ASP A 229 -17.44 -16.72 5.08
N GLY A 230 -16.80 -15.57 4.85
CA GLY A 230 -17.29 -14.25 5.26
C GLY A 230 -17.32 -14.04 6.78
N LYS A 231 -16.74 -14.95 7.58
CA LYS A 231 -16.72 -14.89 9.04
C LYS A 231 -15.28 -14.83 9.56
N GLY A 232 -14.89 -13.66 10.09
CA GLY A 232 -13.76 -13.50 11.02
C GLY A 232 -12.38 -13.22 10.43
N ASP A 233 -11.70 -12.26 11.06
CA ASP A 233 -10.23 -12.05 11.11
C ASP A 233 -9.52 -11.51 9.86
N TRP A 234 -10.05 -10.39 9.35
CA TRP A 234 -9.48 -9.59 8.26
C TRP A 234 -8.05 -9.11 8.57
N ASP A 235 -7.77 -8.76 9.83
CA ASP A 235 -6.52 -8.14 10.27
C ASP A 235 -5.39 -9.13 10.58
N THR A 236 -5.61 -10.44 10.42
CA THR A 236 -4.66 -11.51 10.84
C THR A 236 -3.29 -11.48 10.19
N TYR A 237 -3.17 -10.87 9.02
CA TYR A 237 -1.91 -10.93 8.25
C TYR A 237 -1.00 -9.76 8.55
N VAL A 238 -1.55 -8.59 8.88
CA VAL A 238 -0.75 -7.37 9.07
C VAL A 238 -0.97 -6.73 10.44
N GLY A 239 -2.12 -6.98 11.09
CA GLY A 239 -2.46 -6.38 12.37
C GLY A 239 -2.40 -4.86 12.32
N ASP A 240 -1.78 -4.28 13.34
CA ASP A 240 -1.70 -2.83 13.52
C ASP A 240 -0.77 -2.10 12.53
N TRP A 241 0.00 -2.83 11.71
CA TRP A 241 1.28 -2.35 11.16
C TRP A 241 1.22 -1.67 9.78
N ASP A 242 0.03 -1.50 9.17
CA ASP A 242 -0.15 -0.72 7.93
C ASP A 242 -1.61 -0.26 7.81
N VAL A 243 -1.84 1.00 7.44
CA VAL A 243 -3.20 1.51 7.17
C VAL A 243 -3.94 0.71 6.10
N MET A 244 -3.23 0.15 5.11
CA MET A 244 -3.81 -0.70 4.06
C MET A 244 -4.21 -2.10 4.56
N GLY A 245 -3.74 -2.50 5.74
CA GLY A 245 -4.24 -3.67 6.46
C GLY A 245 -5.46 -3.30 7.30
N SER A 246 -5.34 -2.25 8.11
CA SER A 246 -6.39 -1.78 9.01
C SER A 246 -6.32 -0.28 9.26
N GLN A 247 -7.43 0.44 9.04
CA GLN A 247 -7.51 1.87 9.35
C GLN A 247 -7.53 2.17 10.86
N PHE A 248 -7.76 1.14 11.69
CA PHE A 248 -7.84 1.21 13.15
C PHE A 248 -6.52 0.87 13.85
N GLY A 249 -5.52 0.42 13.10
CA GLY A 249 -4.27 -0.07 13.65
C GLY A 249 -3.55 0.96 14.52
N LEU A 250 -2.89 0.48 15.58
CA LEU A 250 -2.09 1.32 16.49
C LEU A 250 -0.83 1.90 15.82
N ALA A 251 -0.33 1.29 14.74
CA ALA A 251 0.86 1.69 14.00
C ALA A 251 0.53 1.86 12.49
N PRO A 252 -0.35 2.82 12.13
CA PRO A 252 -0.96 2.89 10.81
C PRO A 252 -0.04 3.50 9.74
N ASP A 253 1.23 3.83 10.00
CA ASP A 253 2.09 4.28 8.90
C ASP A 253 2.21 3.17 7.84
N PHE A 254 2.40 3.56 6.58
CA PHE A 254 2.64 2.58 5.53
C PHE A 254 3.92 1.80 5.84
N LEU A 255 3.87 0.49 5.63
CA LEU A 255 5.05 -0.36 5.61
C LEU A 255 6.08 0.22 4.65
N GLY A 256 7.35 0.07 4.98
CA GLY A 256 8.41 0.65 4.16
C GLY A 256 8.40 0.10 2.74
N TRP A 257 7.93 -1.13 2.50
CA TRP A 257 7.73 -1.65 1.14
C TRP A 257 6.76 -0.79 0.31
N HIS A 258 5.64 -0.38 0.90
CA HIS A 258 4.70 0.55 0.26
C HIS A 258 5.35 1.91 0.04
N LYS A 259 6.08 2.46 1.02
CA LYS A 259 6.83 3.72 0.86
C LYS A 259 7.88 3.62 -0.26
N TRP A 260 8.47 2.45 -0.49
CA TRP A 260 9.38 2.20 -1.61
C TRP A 260 8.65 2.12 -2.95
N LYS A 261 7.54 1.37 -3.03
CA LYS A 261 6.67 1.31 -4.22
C LYS A 261 6.20 2.70 -4.67
N LEU A 262 5.86 3.56 -3.71
CA LEU A 262 5.40 4.93 -3.96
C LEU A 262 6.51 5.93 -4.32
N GLY A 263 7.79 5.49 -4.35
CA GLY A 263 8.94 6.36 -4.65
C GLY A 263 9.35 7.27 -3.49
N TRP A 264 8.77 7.10 -2.30
CA TRP A 264 9.13 7.89 -1.12
C TRP A 264 10.45 7.43 -0.50
N LEU A 265 10.78 6.15 -0.64
CA LEU A 265 12.13 5.62 -0.44
C LEU A 265 12.81 5.37 -1.78
N ASP A 266 14.08 5.76 -1.87
CA ASP A 266 14.97 5.43 -2.98
C ASP A 266 15.97 4.34 -2.58
N ARG A 267 16.75 3.88 -3.55
CA ARG A 267 17.75 2.81 -3.37
C ARG A 267 18.76 3.07 -2.25
N ARG A 268 19.02 4.32 -1.86
CA ARG A 268 19.93 4.68 -0.76
C ARG A 268 19.33 4.40 0.61
N GLN A 269 18.00 4.34 0.73
CA GLN A 269 17.32 3.98 1.97
C GLN A 269 17.01 2.47 2.07
N VAL A 270 17.29 1.71 1.01
CA VAL A 270 17.00 0.26 0.92
C VAL A 270 18.28 -0.55 0.79
N VAL A 271 18.50 -1.46 1.73
CA VAL A 271 19.63 -2.39 1.71
C VAL A 271 19.18 -3.76 1.24
N CYS A 272 19.63 -4.17 0.06
CA CYS A 272 19.50 -5.56 -0.38
C CYS A 272 20.52 -6.45 0.35
N VAL A 273 20.04 -7.46 1.06
CA VAL A 273 20.86 -8.36 1.88
C VAL A 273 21.11 -9.65 1.10
N GLN A 274 22.33 -9.77 0.56
CA GLN A 274 22.80 -10.97 -0.16
C GLN A 274 23.87 -11.75 0.62
N ARG A 275 24.41 -11.15 1.67
CA ARG A 275 25.42 -11.71 2.56
C ARG A 275 25.24 -11.14 3.96
N SER A 276 25.74 -11.87 4.95
CA SER A 276 25.70 -11.44 6.35
C SER A 276 26.28 -10.04 6.54
N ARG A 277 25.60 -9.20 7.32
CA ARG A 277 25.99 -7.82 7.60
C ARG A 277 25.24 -7.23 8.80
N ASP A 278 25.86 -6.23 9.40
CA ASP A 278 25.21 -5.35 10.37
C ASP A 278 24.63 -4.13 9.62
N ILE A 279 23.46 -3.66 10.04
CA ILE A 279 22.71 -2.55 9.45
C ILE A 279 22.15 -1.69 10.57
N THR A 280 22.22 -0.37 10.41
CA THR A 280 21.49 0.57 11.27
C THR A 280 20.23 1.02 10.52
N LEU A 281 19.06 0.81 11.11
CA LEU A 281 17.74 1.16 10.58
C LEU A 281 17.15 2.32 11.37
N GLU A 282 16.80 3.38 10.67
CA GLU A 282 15.93 4.44 11.19
C GLU A 282 14.48 3.95 11.19
N SER A 283 13.68 4.34 12.19
CA SER A 283 12.27 3.91 12.30
C SER A 283 11.44 4.38 11.10
N ILE A 284 10.59 3.54 10.50
CA ILE A 284 9.90 3.87 9.25
C ILE A 284 8.99 5.10 9.37
N ALA A 285 8.45 5.38 10.56
CA ALA A 285 7.59 6.53 10.81
C ALA A 285 8.34 7.80 11.25
N ALA A 286 9.65 7.70 11.54
CA ALA A 286 10.44 8.83 11.97
C ALA A 286 10.71 9.81 10.82
N VAL A 287 10.13 11.01 10.92
CA VAL A 287 10.43 12.12 10.00
C VAL A 287 11.81 12.69 10.32
N PRO A 288 12.76 12.73 9.36
CA PRO A 288 14.08 13.28 9.62
C PRO A 288 13.99 14.78 9.94
N ALA A 289 14.91 15.27 10.78
CA ALA A 289 15.04 16.70 11.01
C ALA A 289 15.29 17.45 9.68
N PRO A 290 14.85 18.72 9.54
CA PRO A 290 15.10 19.49 8.33
C PRO A 290 16.58 19.48 7.92
N GLY A 291 16.86 19.09 6.67
CA GLY A 291 18.22 18.99 6.13
C GLY A 291 18.99 17.71 6.49
N ALA A 292 18.46 16.85 7.37
CA ALA A 292 19.03 15.54 7.65
C ALA A 292 18.68 14.53 6.55
N SER A 293 19.53 13.52 6.39
CA SER A 293 19.24 12.38 5.52
C SER A 293 18.07 11.56 6.07
N ILE A 294 17.27 10.96 5.19
CA ILE A 294 16.29 9.93 5.59
C ILE A 294 17.04 8.74 6.22
N GLY A 295 18.28 8.43 5.84
CA GLY A 295 19.00 7.27 6.38
C GLY A 295 18.40 5.94 5.93
N THR A 296 19.03 4.83 6.29
CA THR A 296 18.55 3.49 5.90
C THR A 296 17.25 3.17 6.63
N ARG A 297 16.22 2.76 5.88
CA ARG A 297 14.88 2.42 6.43
C ARG A 297 14.54 0.94 6.29
N LEU A 298 15.04 0.30 5.23
CA LEU A 298 14.72 -1.08 4.91
C LEU A 298 15.97 -1.94 4.74
N ALA A 299 15.88 -3.18 5.21
CA ALA A 299 16.71 -4.27 4.74
C ALA A 299 15.81 -5.35 4.11
N VAL A 300 16.19 -5.82 2.92
CA VAL A 300 15.35 -6.72 2.11
C VAL A 300 16.15 -7.96 1.73
N ILE A 301 15.61 -9.13 2.04
CA ILE A 301 16.12 -10.44 1.64
C ILE A 301 15.18 -10.97 0.56
N ARG A 302 15.67 -11.10 -0.68
CA ARG A 302 14.88 -11.69 -1.76
C ARG A 302 14.83 -13.20 -1.55
N THR A 303 13.63 -13.77 -1.48
CA THR A 303 13.40 -15.20 -1.21
C THR A 303 12.97 -15.98 -2.46
N GLY A 304 12.62 -15.30 -3.54
CA GLY A 304 12.26 -15.91 -4.82
C GLY A 304 12.04 -14.86 -5.91
N GLU A 305 11.49 -15.29 -7.05
CA GLU A 305 11.24 -14.38 -8.18
C GLU A 305 10.23 -13.27 -7.83
N GLY A 306 9.15 -13.67 -7.15
CA GLY A 306 8.06 -12.79 -6.72
C GLY A 306 7.90 -12.65 -5.21
N SER A 307 8.92 -13.01 -4.42
CA SER A 307 8.84 -12.96 -2.96
C SER A 307 10.08 -12.41 -2.28
N ALA A 308 9.86 -11.70 -1.18
CA ALA A 308 10.91 -11.16 -0.32
C ALA A 308 10.48 -11.18 1.16
N VAL A 309 11.47 -11.12 2.04
CA VAL A 309 11.31 -10.76 3.44
C VAL A 309 11.91 -9.38 3.66
N VAL A 310 11.15 -8.52 4.34
CA VAL A 310 11.52 -7.15 4.64
C VAL A 310 11.70 -7.01 6.15
N ILE A 311 12.71 -6.23 6.51
CA ILE A 311 13.12 -5.93 7.87
C ILE A 311 13.10 -4.40 7.99
N GLU A 312 12.30 -3.88 8.91
CA GLU A 312 12.20 -2.45 9.17
C GLU A 312 12.09 -2.17 10.67
N ALA A 313 12.45 -0.96 11.09
CA ALA A 313 12.27 -0.52 12.47
C ALA A 313 10.94 0.22 12.65
N ARG A 314 10.23 -0.04 13.75
CA ARG A 314 9.01 0.66 14.18
C ARG A 314 9.25 1.32 15.53
N SER A 315 8.72 2.53 15.70
CA SER A 315 8.83 3.30 16.96
C SER A 315 7.62 4.22 17.10
N ALA A 316 7.27 4.61 18.32
CA ALA A 316 6.13 5.46 18.68
C ALA A 316 6.35 6.91 18.26
N THR A 317 6.34 7.16 16.95
CA THR A 317 6.58 8.46 16.34
C THR A 317 5.79 8.61 15.04
N GLY A 318 5.67 9.83 14.54
CA GLY A 318 5.00 10.10 13.28
C GLY A 318 3.54 9.60 13.26
N ASN A 319 3.21 8.78 12.25
CA ASN A 319 1.90 8.12 12.16
C ASN A 319 1.76 6.98 13.16
N ASP A 320 2.85 6.35 13.61
CA ASP A 320 2.88 5.25 14.57
C ASP A 320 2.86 5.69 16.04
N ARG A 321 2.54 6.96 16.33
CA ARG A 321 2.64 7.53 17.70
C ARG A 321 1.81 6.80 18.77
N THR A 322 0.82 6.02 18.36
CA THR A 322 -0.08 5.24 19.21
C THR A 322 0.37 3.78 19.38
N THR A 323 1.44 3.36 18.72
CA THR A 323 1.96 2.00 18.88
C THR A 323 2.37 1.77 20.33
N CYS A 324 2.04 0.59 20.82
CA CYS A 324 2.34 0.14 22.16
C CYS A 324 3.65 -0.66 22.24
N THR A 325 4.16 -1.13 21.10
CA THR A 325 5.42 -1.85 20.98
C THR A 325 6.32 -1.20 19.93
N GLU A 326 7.62 -1.22 20.19
CA GLU A 326 8.66 -0.74 19.28
C GLU A 326 9.66 -1.86 19.04
N GLY A 327 10.29 -1.88 17.86
CA GLY A 327 11.26 -2.91 17.56
C GLY A 327 11.56 -3.03 16.08
N VAL A 328 12.12 -4.19 15.72
CA VAL A 328 12.39 -4.56 14.34
C VAL A 328 11.31 -5.51 13.85
N LEU A 329 10.44 -5.00 12.98
CA LEU A 329 9.34 -5.74 12.37
C LEU A 329 9.84 -6.54 11.17
N LEU A 330 9.38 -7.79 11.07
CA LEU A 330 9.67 -8.70 9.97
C LEU A 330 8.38 -9.00 9.20
N TYR A 331 8.40 -8.92 7.88
CA TYR A 331 7.23 -9.29 7.07
C TYR A 331 7.61 -9.87 5.71
N ARG A 332 6.72 -10.70 5.17
CA ARG A 332 6.81 -11.28 3.83
C ARG A 332 6.05 -10.41 2.85
N VAL A 333 6.57 -10.31 1.64
CA VAL A 333 5.92 -9.63 0.51
C VAL A 333 5.83 -10.59 -0.67
N ARG A 334 4.68 -10.59 -1.34
CA ARG A 334 4.41 -11.30 -2.60
C ARG A 334 3.86 -10.32 -3.65
N ASN A 335 4.49 -10.23 -4.81
CA ASN A 335 4.09 -9.30 -5.89
C ASN A 335 2.98 -9.84 -6.81
N GLU A 336 2.66 -11.14 -6.69
CA GLU A 336 1.65 -11.85 -7.51
C GLU A 336 0.34 -12.13 -6.76
N THR A 337 0.27 -11.79 -5.47
CA THR A 337 -0.97 -11.92 -4.70
C THR A 337 -1.82 -10.66 -4.90
N PRO A 338 -3.10 -10.78 -5.31
CA PRO A 338 -3.96 -9.61 -5.53
C PRO A 338 -4.39 -8.93 -4.21
N SER A 339 -4.88 -7.70 -4.34
CA SER A 339 -5.61 -6.97 -3.28
C SER A 339 -6.62 -7.86 -2.56
N GLY A 340 -6.63 -7.84 -1.23
CA GLY A 340 -7.51 -8.66 -0.39
C GLY A 340 -7.12 -10.15 -0.31
N GLY A 341 -6.07 -10.57 -1.03
CA GLY A 341 -5.50 -11.91 -0.97
C GLY A 341 -4.36 -12.04 0.06
N GLY A 342 -4.05 -10.98 0.80
CA GLY A 342 -2.94 -10.93 1.74
C GLY A 342 -1.55 -10.94 1.07
N PRO A 343 -1.22 -9.95 0.23
CA PRO A 343 0.08 -9.88 -0.44
C PRO A 343 1.24 -9.54 0.50
N VAL A 344 0.94 -9.08 1.71
CA VAL A 344 1.88 -8.91 2.82
C VAL A 344 1.47 -9.79 3.99
N GLN A 345 2.45 -10.31 4.73
CA GLN A 345 2.21 -11.04 5.97
C GLN A 345 3.31 -10.72 6.99
N VAL A 346 2.95 -10.08 8.09
CA VAL A 346 3.81 -9.87 9.26
C VAL A 346 4.18 -11.24 9.84
N ILE A 347 5.46 -11.38 10.19
CA ILE A 347 5.98 -12.57 10.85
C ILE A 347 5.87 -12.33 12.34
N ASP A 348 5.03 -13.13 12.99
CA ASP A 348 4.96 -13.21 14.44
C ASP A 348 6.27 -13.79 15.01
N THR A 349 7.06 -12.94 15.65
CA THR A 349 8.31 -13.37 16.30
C THR A 349 8.12 -13.88 17.72
N HIS A 350 6.91 -13.73 18.26
CA HIS A 350 6.55 -14.08 19.64
C HIS A 350 5.25 -14.91 19.67
N PRO A 351 5.17 -16.07 18.97
CA PRO A 351 3.92 -16.80 18.73
C PRO A 351 3.29 -17.50 19.95
N ARG A 352 3.79 -17.19 21.15
CA ARG A 352 3.26 -17.67 22.43
C ARG A 352 2.81 -16.53 23.33
N THR A 353 2.91 -15.30 22.86
CA THR A 353 2.47 -14.08 23.54
C THR A 353 1.74 -13.20 22.54
N ASP A 354 1.29 -12.08 23.05
CA ASP A 354 0.44 -11.10 22.40
C ASP A 354 0.59 -9.80 23.21
N ALA A 355 0.13 -8.69 22.65
CA ALA A 355 0.14 -7.42 23.34
C ALA A 355 -1.10 -6.58 23.03
N CYS A 356 -1.30 -5.55 23.87
CA CYS A 356 -2.23 -4.47 23.58
C CYS A 356 -3.68 -4.92 23.35
N TRP A 357 -4.08 -5.97 24.06
CA TRP A 357 -5.37 -6.66 23.97
C TRP A 357 -6.62 -5.78 23.85
N ASP A 358 -6.65 -4.65 24.55
CA ASP A 358 -7.82 -3.75 24.56
C ASP A 358 -7.81 -2.70 23.44
N LEU A 359 -6.71 -2.59 22.70
CA LEU A 359 -6.45 -1.49 21.78
C LEU A 359 -6.05 -1.94 20.37
N SER A 360 -5.36 -3.09 20.27
CA SER A 360 -4.89 -3.64 19.01
C SER A 360 -6.04 -4.21 18.20
N VAL A 361 -5.98 -4.02 16.88
CA VAL A 361 -6.90 -4.68 15.95
C VAL A 361 -6.66 -6.20 15.91
N TYR A 362 -5.44 -6.63 16.25
CA TYR A 362 -5.05 -8.03 16.28
C TYR A 362 -3.89 -8.26 17.26
N ALA A 363 -4.26 -8.46 18.54
CA ALA A 363 -3.31 -8.60 19.65
C ALA A 363 -2.15 -9.60 19.44
N PRO A 364 -2.34 -10.76 18.75
CA PRO A 364 -1.25 -11.70 18.49
C PRO A 364 -0.12 -11.16 17.61
N LEU A 365 -0.33 -10.07 16.85
CA LEU A 365 0.74 -9.41 16.08
C LEU A 365 1.21 -8.11 16.72
N ALA A 366 0.59 -7.67 17.81
CA ALA A 366 0.93 -6.40 18.45
C ALA A 366 2.33 -6.40 19.09
N ASP A 367 2.89 -7.56 19.44
CA ASP A 367 4.28 -7.74 19.91
C ASP A 367 5.22 -8.35 18.87
N ALA A 368 4.81 -8.43 17.59
CA ALA A 368 5.63 -8.99 16.52
C ALA A 368 7.01 -8.32 16.27
N PRO A 369 7.30 -7.05 16.64
CA PRO A 369 8.64 -6.51 16.49
C PRO A 369 9.65 -7.12 17.48
N LEU A 370 10.83 -7.48 16.99
CA LEU A 370 11.95 -7.89 17.83
C LEU A 370 12.51 -6.72 18.65
N GLY A 371 12.66 -6.92 19.96
CA GLY A 371 13.34 -6.05 20.89
C GLY A 371 14.85 -6.27 20.95
N VAL A 372 15.57 -5.38 21.63
CA VAL A 372 17.03 -5.46 21.78
C VAL A 372 17.44 -6.76 22.48
N GLY A 373 18.42 -7.46 21.89
CA GLY A 373 18.94 -8.74 22.36
C GLY A 373 18.17 -9.95 21.82
N GLU A 374 17.00 -9.74 21.21
CA GLU A 374 16.21 -10.81 20.62
C GLU A 374 16.75 -11.22 19.25
N THR A 375 16.41 -12.43 18.85
CA THR A 375 16.80 -12.97 17.56
C THR A 375 15.72 -13.88 17.00
N TYR A 376 15.53 -13.84 15.69
CA TYR A 376 14.62 -14.71 14.97
C TYR A 376 15.28 -15.35 13.75
N SER A 377 15.06 -16.65 13.54
CA SER A 377 15.46 -17.34 12.31
C SER A 377 14.27 -17.37 11.35
N ILE A 378 14.41 -16.74 10.19
CA ILE A 378 13.32 -16.56 9.23
C ILE A 378 13.11 -17.85 8.44
N PRO A 379 11.97 -18.57 8.60
CA PRO A 379 11.73 -19.79 7.87
C PRO A 379 11.73 -19.56 6.35
N GLY A 380 12.41 -20.40 5.59
CA GLY A 380 12.45 -20.32 4.12
C GLY A 380 13.28 -19.18 3.53
N ALA A 381 13.93 -18.34 4.34
CA ALA A 381 14.85 -17.30 3.86
C ALA A 381 16.34 -17.61 4.15
N HIS A 382 16.63 -18.72 4.85
CA HIS A 382 18.00 -19.09 5.28
C HIS A 382 18.75 -17.93 5.95
N ALA A 383 18.02 -17.16 6.77
CA ALA A 383 18.54 -15.96 7.40
C ALA A 383 18.10 -15.85 8.86
N ARG A 384 18.97 -15.29 9.69
CA ARG A 384 18.74 -14.99 11.11
C ARG A 384 18.91 -13.49 11.35
N VAL A 385 17.97 -12.87 12.05
CA VAL A 385 17.92 -11.44 12.37
C VAL A 385 18.05 -11.25 13.87
N GLU A 386 19.11 -10.59 14.31
CA GLU A 386 19.36 -10.22 15.71
C GLU A 386 19.28 -8.69 15.86
N VAL A 387 18.58 -8.21 16.89
CA VAL A 387 18.55 -6.78 17.22
C VAL A 387 19.65 -6.49 18.24
N ALA A 388 20.82 -6.08 17.75
CA ALA A 388 22.02 -5.91 18.56
C ALA A 388 21.95 -4.72 19.53
N GLY A 389 21.14 -3.69 19.25
CA GLY A 389 21.00 -2.54 20.13
C GLY A 389 20.37 -1.31 19.48
N ARG A 390 20.40 -0.19 20.20
CA ARG A 390 20.00 1.13 19.69
C ARG A 390 21.19 2.08 19.68
N THR A 391 21.21 2.98 18.70
CA THR A 391 22.16 4.08 18.63
C THR A 391 21.70 5.24 19.53
N PRO A 392 22.58 6.21 19.87
CA PRO A 392 22.18 7.39 20.63
C PRO A 392 21.09 8.25 19.97
N SER A 393 20.96 8.20 18.63
CA SER A 393 19.91 8.89 17.89
C SER A 393 18.57 8.15 17.89
N GLY A 394 18.51 6.94 18.47
CA GLY A 394 17.30 6.11 18.53
C GLY A 394 17.15 5.08 17.41
N ALA A 395 18.05 5.07 16.42
CA ALA A 395 18.07 4.09 15.34
C ALA A 395 18.45 2.68 15.83
N TRP A 396 17.97 1.64 15.15
CA TRP A 396 18.09 0.23 15.53
C TRP A 396 19.26 -0.44 14.82
N THR A 397 20.14 -1.10 15.56
CA THR A 397 21.24 -1.87 14.98
C THR A 397 20.84 -3.33 14.87
N VAL A 398 20.86 -3.85 13.65
CA VAL A 398 20.38 -5.18 13.29
C VAL A 398 21.51 -5.96 12.65
N ARG A 399 21.77 -7.16 13.16
CA ARG A 399 22.69 -8.12 12.56
C ARG A 399 21.90 -9.15 11.78
N ILE A 400 22.16 -9.24 10.49
CA ILE A 400 21.55 -10.24 9.61
C ILE A 400 22.61 -11.23 9.21
N THR A 401 22.37 -12.51 9.48
CA THR A 401 23.25 -13.61 9.07
C THR A 401 22.56 -14.44 8.00
N THR A 402 23.21 -14.66 6.86
CA THR A 402 22.69 -15.46 5.73
C THR A 402 23.42 -16.80 5.65
N GLY A 403 22.74 -17.86 5.20
CA GLY A 403 23.33 -19.19 4.99
C GLY A 403 23.16 -20.14 6.18
N THR A 404 22.18 -19.89 7.04
CA THR A 404 21.78 -20.78 8.14
C THR A 404 20.76 -21.81 7.70
#